data_AF-A0A6A4S6K3-F1
#
_entry.id   AF-A0A6A4S6K3-F1
#
_cell.length_a   1.000
_cell.length_b   1.000
_cell.length_c   1.000
_cell.angle_alpha   90.00
_cell.angle_beta   90.00
_cell.angle_gamma   90.00
#
_symmetry.space_group_name_H-M   'P 1'
#
loop_
_entity.id
_entity.type
_entity.pdbx_description
1 polymer ?
#
loop_
_entity_poly.entity_id
_entity_poly.type
_entity_poly.pdbx_seq_one_letter_code
_entity_poly.pdbx_strand_id
1 'polypeptide(L)'
;MVREQYVATTQGSSSPRPVPDLVYKIGIYGWRKRCLYLFVLLLITILVVNFALTIWILRVMWFNTEGMGYLQVHSDGVKLDEGESEFLFPVYAQEIHSREDSSLLLHSSENVSLNARNENGDVTGRISVGPKEAQGQTRKLLINSNNGDMLFTADGDQTVIGPDKLRVTGPEGALFQHSVEVPQLRSELLKDLRLECPTRSLSLDAPKGVHLKALAGNIEASSNLDVILQSSVGLLVLDAETVRMPSLPLSGGGVSGNTQNLYEVCVCPSGKLFLSKAEVISTCSENQEC
;
A
#
# COMPACT_ATOMS: atom_id res chain seq x y z
N MET A 1 76.46 95.06 84.43
CA MET A 1 76.72 95.14 85.88
C MET A 1 75.37 95.49 86.49
N VAL A 2 74.67 94.66 87.24
CA VAL A 2 75.03 93.90 88.43
C VAL A 2 74.17 92.63 88.47
N ARG A 3 74.77 91.59 89.05
CA ARG A 3 74.35 90.21 89.14
C ARG A 3 73.89 89.98 90.58
N GLU A 4 72.70 89.43 90.80
CA GLU A 4 72.40 88.63 92.00
C GLU A 4 71.57 87.40 91.59
N GLN A 5 72.30 86.29 91.42
CA GLN A 5 71.90 84.94 91.84
C GLN A 5 71.97 84.92 93.39
N TYR A 6 71.22 84.12 94.15
CA TYR A 6 71.29 82.65 94.28
C TYR A 6 69.98 82.11 94.94
N VAL A 7 69.33 81.08 94.36
CA VAL A 7 69.32 79.63 94.75
C VAL A 7 68.46 79.34 96.01
N ALA A 8 67.26 78.73 95.92
CA ALA A 8 66.84 77.35 95.62
C ALA A 8 66.67 76.44 96.86
N THR A 9 65.68 75.53 96.82
CA THR A 9 65.72 74.09 97.23
C THR A 9 64.29 73.48 97.01
N THR A 10 63.96 72.73 95.93
CA THR A 10 64.07 71.28 95.61
C THR A 10 63.34 70.25 96.51
N GLN A 11 62.44 69.45 95.89
CA GLN A 11 62.32 67.96 95.85
C GLN A 11 60.99 67.60 95.10
N GLY A 12 60.84 66.60 94.22
CA GLY A 12 61.71 65.55 93.70
C GLY A 12 61.06 64.77 92.52
N SER A 13 61.93 64.28 91.63
CA SER A 13 61.88 63.23 90.59
C SER A 13 60.63 62.34 90.34
N SER A 14 60.24 62.16 89.06
CA SER A 14 60.52 60.96 88.22
C SER A 14 59.64 60.89 86.95
N SER A 15 60.20 60.42 85.85
CA SER A 15 59.60 60.20 84.51
C SER A 15 59.58 58.69 84.20
N PRO A 16 58.96 58.15 83.12
CA PRO A 16 57.64 58.35 82.50
C PRO A 16 56.81 57.02 82.53
N ARG A 17 55.51 57.05 82.19
CA ARG A 17 54.71 55.83 81.89
C ARG A 17 54.06 55.92 80.50
N PRO A 18 54.02 54.82 79.72
CA PRO A 18 53.54 54.83 78.34
C PRO A 18 52.01 54.83 78.30
N VAL A 19 51.45 55.65 77.42
CA VAL A 19 50.01 55.67 77.13
C VAL A 19 49.70 54.46 76.26
N PRO A 20 48.73 53.60 76.62
CA PRO A 20 48.37 52.45 75.80
C PRO A 20 47.58 52.91 74.57
N ASP A 21 48.01 52.44 73.39
CA ASP A 21 47.26 52.51 72.14
C ASP A 21 45.93 51.77 72.29
N LEU A 22 44.89 52.50 72.68
CA LEU A 22 43.51 52.06 72.55
C LEU A 22 43.05 52.29 71.11
N VAL A 23 43.47 51.37 70.24
CA VAL A 23 42.81 51.08 68.97
C VAL A 23 41.36 50.73 69.29
N TYR A 24 40.47 51.69 69.10
CA TYR A 24 39.04 51.52 69.24
C TYR A 24 38.55 50.65 68.07
N LYS A 25 38.71 49.32 68.18
CA LYS A 25 37.99 48.36 67.34
C LYS A 25 36.52 48.48 67.69
N ILE A 26 35.76 49.18 66.86
CA ILE A 26 34.30 49.24 66.89
C ILE A 26 33.76 47.80 66.94
N GLY A 27 33.35 47.38 68.14
CA GLY A 27 32.76 46.10 68.44
C GLY A 27 31.27 46.08 68.09
N ILE A 28 30.95 46.03 66.80
CA ILE A 28 29.65 45.56 66.29
C ILE A 28 29.92 44.59 65.12
N TYR A 29 30.69 43.55 65.40
CA TYR A 29 31.17 42.59 64.38
C TYR A 29 30.91 41.12 64.78
N GLY A 30 29.76 40.83 65.39
CA GLY A 30 29.56 39.56 66.08
C GLY A 30 28.71 38.51 65.36
N TRP A 31 27.47 38.86 64.99
CA TRP A 31 26.46 37.84 64.64
C TRP A 31 25.59 38.21 63.43
N ARG A 32 25.14 39.47 63.30
CA ARG A 32 24.29 39.89 62.16
C ARG A 32 25.02 39.81 60.81
N LYS A 33 26.30 40.22 60.75
CA LYS A 33 27.12 40.06 59.54
C LYS A 33 27.40 38.60 59.21
N ARG A 34 27.66 37.74 60.21
CA ARG A 34 27.85 36.29 60.02
C ARG A 34 26.56 35.59 59.57
N CYS A 35 25.41 36.01 60.09
CA CYS A 35 24.10 35.56 59.62
C CYS A 35 23.84 35.99 58.17
N LEU A 36 24.20 37.23 57.82
CA LEU A 36 24.13 37.71 56.44
C LEU A 36 25.08 36.94 55.52
N TYR A 37 26.33 36.70 55.91
CA TYR A 37 27.27 35.88 55.14
C TYR A 37 26.81 34.42 55.01
N LEU A 38 26.22 33.84 56.06
CA LEU A 38 25.63 32.50 56.02
C LEU A 38 24.42 32.46 55.08
N PHE A 39 23.57 33.48 55.12
CA PHE A 39 22.43 33.60 54.22
C PHE A 39 22.85 33.79 52.76
N VAL A 40 23.86 34.64 52.51
CA VAL A 40 24.45 34.82 51.18
C VAL A 40 25.12 33.54 50.69
N LEU A 41 25.86 32.84 51.56
CA LEU A 41 26.47 31.55 51.24
C LEU A 41 25.40 30.51 50.92
N LEU A 42 24.32 30.44 51.70
CA LEU A 42 23.19 29.55 51.46
C LEU A 42 22.52 29.87 50.11
N LEU A 43 22.31 31.15 49.79
CA LEU A 43 21.80 31.57 48.48
C LEU A 43 22.74 31.18 47.34
N ILE A 44 24.05 31.33 47.51
CA ILE A 44 25.05 30.90 46.51
C ILE A 44 24.99 29.38 46.34
N THR A 45 24.89 28.61 47.43
CA THR A 45 24.76 27.15 47.36
C THR A 45 23.49 26.75 46.63
N ILE A 46 22.34 27.37 46.92
CA ILE A 46 21.09 27.12 46.18
C ILE A 46 21.26 27.45 44.69
N LEU A 47 21.91 28.58 44.37
CA LEU A 47 22.17 28.96 42.98
C LEU A 47 23.05 27.92 42.28
N VAL A 48 24.13 27.47 42.90
CA VAL A 48 25.05 26.47 42.33
C VAL A 48 24.34 25.14 42.14
N VAL A 49 23.53 24.69 43.11
CA VAL A 49 22.74 23.46 42.99
C VAL A 49 21.72 23.58 41.86
N ASN A 50 20.99 24.68 41.78
CA ASN A 50 20.03 24.92 40.70
C ASN A 50 20.73 24.97 39.34
N PHE A 51 21.89 25.63 39.26
CA PHE A 51 22.68 25.70 38.02
C PHE A 51 23.19 24.32 37.59
N ALA A 52 23.74 23.54 38.53
CA ALA A 52 24.16 22.17 38.27
C ALA A 52 22.98 21.28 37.83
N LEU A 53 21.81 21.43 38.47
CA LEU A 53 20.58 20.73 38.10
C LEU A 53 20.11 21.13 36.70
N THR A 54 20.17 22.41 36.33
CA THR A 54 19.83 22.84 34.96
C THR A 54 20.78 22.26 33.92
N ILE A 55 22.10 22.27 34.17
CA ILE A 55 23.07 21.64 33.26
C ILE A 55 22.82 20.14 33.15
N TRP A 56 22.50 19.49 34.26
CA TRP A 56 22.20 18.06 34.27
C TRP A 56 20.92 17.73 33.48
N ILE A 57 19.84 18.50 33.65
CA ILE A 57 18.60 18.35 32.87
C ILE A 57 18.87 18.57 31.39
N LEU A 58 19.60 19.62 31.00
CA LEU A 58 19.96 19.88 29.61
C LEU A 58 20.75 18.72 28.99
N ARG A 59 21.67 18.14 29.76
CA ARG A 59 22.46 16.98 29.34
C ARG A 59 21.62 15.70 29.21
N VAL A 60 20.71 15.44 30.14
CA VAL A 60 19.84 14.24 30.12
C VAL A 60 18.81 14.34 29.00
N MET A 61 18.27 15.53 28.73
CA MET A 61 17.30 15.76 27.66
C MET A 61 17.94 15.92 26.27
N TRP A 62 19.25 15.65 26.12
CA TRP A 62 19.96 15.75 24.83
C TRP A 62 19.67 17.07 24.09
N PHE A 63 19.62 18.19 24.82
CA PHE A 63 19.49 19.51 24.20
C PHE A 63 20.82 19.90 23.57
N ASN A 64 20.82 20.02 22.25
CA ASN A 64 21.92 20.62 21.51
C ASN A 64 21.53 22.04 21.06
N THR A 65 22.50 22.82 20.62
CA THR A 65 22.27 24.14 20.01
C THR A 65 21.35 24.11 18.79
N GLU A 66 21.13 22.93 18.19
CA GLU A 66 20.28 22.72 17.01
C GLU A 66 18.89 22.10 17.31
N GLY A 67 18.62 21.65 18.54
CA GLY A 67 17.31 21.04 18.85
C GLY A 67 17.25 20.16 20.11
N MET A 68 16.10 19.49 20.24
CA MET A 68 15.79 18.54 21.33
C MET A 68 15.91 17.11 20.79
N GLY A 69 16.90 16.35 21.26
CA GLY A 69 17.10 14.97 20.81
C GLY A 69 17.46 14.88 19.32
N TYR A 70 16.91 13.87 18.64
CA TYR A 70 17.16 13.60 17.22
C TYR A 70 16.38 14.53 16.27
N LEU A 71 15.36 15.22 16.77
CA LEU A 71 14.58 16.20 16.00
C LEU A 71 15.27 17.56 16.08
N GLN A 72 15.90 17.95 14.97
CA GLN A 72 16.52 19.26 14.82
C GLN A 72 15.49 20.27 14.34
N VAL A 73 15.51 21.47 14.92
CA VAL A 73 14.61 22.56 14.54
C VAL A 73 15.39 23.52 13.65
N HIS A 74 15.15 23.45 12.35
CA HIS A 74 15.72 24.35 11.35
C HIS A 74 14.75 25.52 11.09
N SER A 75 15.23 26.58 10.43
CA SER A 75 14.38 27.72 10.04
C SER A 75 13.20 27.31 9.16
N ASP A 76 13.36 26.20 8.43
CA ASP A 76 12.42 25.72 7.42
C ASP A 76 11.47 24.63 7.97
N GLY A 77 11.66 24.19 9.22
CA GLY A 77 10.82 23.20 9.87
C GLY A 77 11.58 22.27 10.82
N VAL A 78 10.92 21.19 11.23
CA VAL A 78 11.50 20.15 12.07
C VAL A 78 12.03 19.01 11.19
N LYS A 79 13.30 18.66 11.35
CA LYS A 79 13.98 17.61 10.56
C LYS A 79 14.51 16.52 11.49
N LEU A 80 14.27 15.27 11.11
CA LEU A 80 14.83 14.09 11.77
C LEU A 80 15.94 13.55 10.88
N ASP A 81 17.20 13.88 11.18
CA ASP A 81 18.34 13.49 10.35
C ASP A 81 18.91 12.11 10.72
N GLU A 82 19.03 11.82 12.02
CA GLU A 82 19.58 10.57 12.52
C GLU A 82 18.75 10.09 13.71
N GLY A 83 18.31 8.83 13.71
CA GLY A 83 17.63 8.20 14.84
C GLY A 83 16.13 7.95 14.63
N GLU A 84 15.49 7.49 15.70
CA GLU A 84 14.07 7.18 15.74
C GLU A 84 13.34 8.25 16.57
N SER A 85 12.14 8.62 16.15
CA SER A 85 11.30 9.58 16.88
C SER A 85 9.91 9.01 17.08
N GLU A 86 9.42 9.09 18.31
CA GLU A 86 8.08 8.67 18.69
C GLU A 86 7.17 9.88 18.86
N PHE A 87 6.00 9.83 18.23
CA PHE A 87 4.98 10.85 18.37
C PHE A 87 3.82 10.31 19.21
N LEU A 88 3.47 11.00 20.30
CA LEU A 88 2.34 10.62 21.16
C LEU A 88 0.98 10.93 20.53
N PHE A 89 0.95 11.83 19.54
CA PHE A 89 -0.25 12.31 18.87
C PHE A 89 -0.10 12.19 17.35
N PRO A 90 -1.23 12.21 16.60
CA PRO A 90 -1.19 12.18 15.14
C PRO A 90 -0.30 13.28 14.56
N VAL A 91 0.53 12.92 13.59
CA VAL A 91 1.36 13.86 12.85
C VAL A 91 0.54 14.44 11.70
N TYR A 92 0.52 15.77 11.61
CA TYR A 92 -0.13 16.50 10.52
C TYR A 92 0.96 17.11 9.65
N ALA A 93 0.91 16.81 8.36
CA ALA A 93 1.83 17.33 7.37
C ALA A 93 1.05 17.75 6.12
N GLN A 94 1.54 18.80 5.46
CA GLN A 94 1.00 19.23 4.17
C GLN A 94 1.43 18.28 3.05
N GLU A 95 2.68 17.82 3.10
CA GLU A 95 3.27 16.90 2.15
C GLU A 95 4.08 15.83 2.90
N ILE A 96 4.04 14.60 2.39
CA ILE A 96 4.83 13.48 2.90
C ILE A 96 5.58 12.91 1.71
N HIS A 97 6.90 13.03 1.74
CA HIS A 97 7.81 12.50 0.72
C HIS A 97 8.82 11.57 1.37
N SER A 98 9.24 10.53 0.65
CA SER A 98 10.44 9.78 1.02
C SER A 98 11.69 10.51 0.52
N ARG A 99 12.86 10.07 1.00
CA ARG A 99 14.15 10.50 0.44
C ARG A 99 14.25 10.04 -1.01
N GLU A 100 14.91 10.83 -1.88
CA GLU A 100 15.00 10.60 -3.33
C GLU A 100 15.35 9.14 -3.72
N ASP A 101 16.25 8.49 -2.97
CA ASP A 101 16.72 7.13 -3.25
C ASP A 101 15.99 6.02 -2.47
N SER A 102 14.88 6.33 -1.79
CA SER A 102 14.20 5.39 -0.89
C SER A 102 12.67 5.44 -1.02
N SER A 103 12.02 4.30 -0.78
CA SER A 103 10.57 4.24 -0.66
C SER A 103 10.10 4.69 0.73
N LEU A 104 8.96 5.37 0.81
CA LEU A 104 8.29 5.61 2.10
C LEU A 104 7.75 4.27 2.63
N LEU A 105 8.35 3.75 3.69
CA LEU A 105 7.90 2.52 4.34
C LEU A 105 7.13 2.87 5.61
N LEU A 106 5.87 2.44 5.66
CA LEU A 106 5.04 2.50 6.86
C LEU A 106 4.81 1.06 7.35
N HIS A 107 5.35 0.74 8.53
CA HIS A 107 5.21 -0.58 9.14
C HIS A 107 4.42 -0.48 10.44
N SER A 108 3.42 -1.33 10.61
CA SER A 108 2.56 -1.37 11.78
C SER A 108 2.01 -2.78 11.96
N SER A 109 1.89 -3.22 13.21
CA SER A 109 1.16 -4.44 13.57
C SER A 109 -0.36 -4.26 13.49
N GLU A 110 -0.80 -3.01 13.57
CA GLU A 110 -2.19 -2.57 13.53
C GLU A 110 -2.49 -1.78 12.25
N ASN A 111 -3.73 -1.32 12.11
CA ASN A 111 -4.16 -0.56 10.93
C ASN A 111 -3.38 0.75 10.77
N VAL A 112 -2.80 0.96 9.59
CA VAL A 112 -2.25 2.25 9.18
C VAL A 112 -3.35 3.05 8.50
N SER A 113 -3.61 4.28 8.93
CA SER A 113 -4.60 5.16 8.28
C SER A 113 -4.01 6.52 7.92
N LEU A 114 -4.20 6.92 6.67
CA LEU A 114 -3.83 8.22 6.12
C LEU A 114 -5.11 9.01 5.85
N ASN A 115 -5.24 10.19 6.44
CA ASN A 115 -6.41 11.05 6.30
C ASN A 115 -6.03 12.34 5.57
N ALA A 116 -6.65 12.60 4.43
CA ALA A 116 -6.64 13.92 3.81
C ALA A 116 -7.69 14.80 4.50
N ARG A 117 -7.34 16.03 4.86
CA ARG A 117 -8.23 16.98 5.55
C ARG A 117 -8.34 18.30 4.78
N ASN A 118 -9.49 18.96 4.89
CA ASN A 118 -9.67 20.32 4.38
C ASN A 118 -9.12 21.38 5.36
N GLU A 119 -9.19 22.65 4.99
CA GLU A 119 -8.77 23.79 5.83
C GLU A 119 -9.51 23.88 7.18
N ASN A 120 -10.74 23.35 7.24
CA ASN A 120 -11.54 23.28 8.46
C ASN A 120 -11.17 22.10 9.37
N GLY A 121 -10.27 21.20 8.92
CA GLY A 121 -9.86 19.99 9.63
C GLY A 121 -10.76 18.77 9.40
N ASP A 122 -11.80 18.87 8.56
CA ASP A 122 -12.67 17.75 8.22
C ASP A 122 -11.96 16.77 7.28
N VAL A 123 -12.20 15.48 7.49
CA VAL A 123 -11.62 14.41 6.65
C VAL A 123 -12.34 14.38 5.30
N THR A 124 -11.60 14.68 4.23
CA THR A 124 -12.10 14.64 2.84
C THR A 124 -11.82 13.31 2.14
N GLY A 125 -10.80 12.58 2.61
CA GLY A 125 -10.46 11.26 2.13
C GLY A 125 -9.69 10.46 3.17
N ARG A 126 -9.86 9.15 3.16
CA ARG A 126 -9.19 8.22 4.06
C ARG A 126 -8.70 7.01 3.29
N ILE A 127 -7.44 6.66 3.44
CA ILE A 127 -6.89 5.37 3.01
C ILE A 127 -6.45 4.66 4.28
N SER A 128 -6.91 3.43 4.51
CA SER A 128 -6.42 2.62 5.61
C SER A 128 -6.10 1.21 5.17
N VAL A 129 -4.94 0.73 5.60
CA VAL A 129 -4.43 -0.61 5.32
C VAL A 129 -4.42 -1.37 6.63
N GLY A 130 -5.20 -2.44 6.69
CA GLY A 130 -5.23 -3.39 7.81
C GLY A 130 -4.61 -4.73 7.44
N PRO A 131 -4.63 -5.72 8.35
CA PRO A 131 -3.99 -7.02 8.15
C PRO A 131 -4.66 -7.89 7.08
N LYS A 132 -5.94 -7.62 6.75
CA LYS A 132 -6.73 -8.41 5.78
C LYS A 132 -7.11 -7.63 4.54
N GLU A 133 -7.33 -6.32 4.68
CA GLU A 133 -7.89 -5.49 3.63
C GLU A 133 -7.27 -4.10 3.62
N ALA A 134 -7.21 -3.50 2.42
CA ALA A 134 -6.91 -2.11 2.21
C ALA A 134 -8.19 -1.41 1.73
N GLN A 135 -8.65 -0.43 2.49
CA GLN A 135 -9.86 0.34 2.19
C GLN A 135 -9.50 1.80 1.90
N GLY A 136 -10.05 2.34 0.81
CA GLY A 136 -9.88 3.72 0.41
C GLY A 136 -11.23 4.41 0.25
N GLN A 137 -11.53 5.37 1.11
CA GLN A 137 -12.67 6.25 1.00
C GLN A 137 -12.20 7.60 0.44
N THR A 138 -12.26 7.74 -0.88
CA THR A 138 -11.91 8.97 -1.58
C THR A 138 -12.90 9.21 -2.71
N ARG A 139 -13.05 10.47 -3.13
CA ARG A 139 -13.81 10.83 -4.34
C ARG A 139 -13.11 10.34 -5.61
N LYS A 140 -11.79 10.35 -5.61
CA LYS A 140 -10.96 9.91 -6.74
C LYS A 140 -9.64 9.36 -6.22
N LEU A 141 -9.28 8.16 -6.65
CA LEU A 141 -7.97 7.55 -6.45
C LEU A 141 -7.28 7.46 -7.80
N LEU A 142 -6.06 7.98 -7.90
CA LEU A 142 -5.20 7.86 -9.07
C LEU A 142 -3.85 7.34 -8.62
N ILE A 143 -3.40 6.24 -9.23
CA ILE A 143 -2.09 5.66 -9.00
C ILE A 143 -1.38 5.66 -10.34
N ASN A 144 -0.24 6.36 -10.39
CA ASN A 144 0.61 6.42 -11.56
C ASN A 144 1.91 5.64 -11.32
N SER A 145 2.50 5.17 -12.41
CA SER A 145 3.86 4.65 -12.43
C SER A 145 4.87 5.77 -12.22
N ASN A 146 6.11 5.42 -11.92
CA ASN A 146 7.22 6.39 -11.82
C ASN A 146 7.40 7.19 -13.13
N ASN A 147 7.03 6.61 -14.26
CA ASN A 147 7.12 7.25 -15.57
C ASN A 147 5.90 8.14 -15.91
N GLY A 148 4.92 8.27 -15.01
CA GLY A 148 3.71 9.05 -15.21
C GLY A 148 2.53 8.30 -15.85
N ASP A 149 2.73 7.05 -16.27
CA ASP A 149 1.66 6.22 -16.84
C ASP A 149 0.61 5.88 -15.79
N MET A 150 -0.68 5.99 -16.12
CA MET A 150 -1.76 5.63 -15.22
C MET A 150 -1.82 4.11 -15.02
N LEU A 151 -1.70 3.66 -13.76
CA LEU A 151 -1.78 2.24 -13.39
C LEU A 151 -3.16 1.87 -12.83
N PHE A 152 -3.78 2.78 -12.09
CA PHE A 152 -5.08 2.56 -11.49
C PHE A 152 -5.82 3.88 -11.33
N THR A 153 -7.10 3.91 -11.66
CA THR A 153 -8.00 5.01 -11.29
C THR A 153 -9.35 4.47 -10.82
N ALA A 154 -9.89 5.09 -9.78
CA ALA A 154 -11.25 4.85 -9.30
C ALA A 154 -11.90 6.18 -8.92
N ASP A 155 -13.03 6.52 -9.54
CA ASP A 155 -13.73 7.81 -9.38
C ASP A 155 -15.20 7.67 -8.93
N GLY A 156 -15.60 6.46 -8.55
CA GLY A 156 -16.96 6.11 -8.11
C GLY A 156 -17.91 5.70 -9.23
N ASP A 157 -17.65 6.11 -10.48
CA ASP A 157 -18.40 5.68 -11.66
C ASP A 157 -17.74 4.46 -12.31
N GLN A 158 -16.42 4.51 -12.47
CA GLN A 158 -15.64 3.45 -13.07
C GLN A 158 -14.33 3.19 -12.32
N THR A 159 -13.86 1.95 -12.43
CA THR A 159 -12.52 1.55 -12.01
C THR A 159 -11.74 1.09 -13.23
N VAL A 160 -10.62 1.74 -13.52
CA VAL A 160 -9.73 1.40 -14.65
C VAL A 160 -8.40 0.90 -14.09
N ILE A 161 -8.01 -0.31 -14.46
CA ILE A 161 -6.76 -0.96 -14.05
C ILE A 161 -5.89 -1.09 -15.29
N GLY A 162 -4.93 -0.18 -15.43
CA GLY A 162 -4.19 0.05 -16.67
C GLY A 162 -5.12 0.52 -17.79
N PRO A 163 -4.86 1.66 -18.47
CA PRO A 163 -5.78 2.21 -19.47
C PRO A 163 -6.16 1.21 -20.58
N ASP A 164 -5.27 0.25 -20.86
CA ASP A 164 -5.42 -0.73 -21.95
C ASP A 164 -5.74 -2.17 -21.49
N LYS A 165 -5.81 -2.43 -20.18
CA LYS A 165 -5.93 -3.82 -19.67
C LYS A 165 -7.35 -4.16 -19.24
N LEU A 166 -7.92 -3.41 -18.31
CA LEU A 166 -9.21 -3.75 -17.70
C LEU A 166 -9.97 -2.50 -17.26
N ARG A 167 -11.23 -2.40 -17.70
CA ARG A 167 -12.19 -1.41 -17.22
C ARG A 167 -13.38 -2.10 -16.58
N VAL A 168 -13.58 -1.89 -15.30
CA VAL A 168 -14.75 -2.38 -14.56
C VAL A 168 -15.85 -1.32 -14.68
N THR A 169 -16.97 -1.69 -15.30
CA THR A 169 -18.11 -0.81 -15.59
C THR A 169 -19.25 -0.97 -14.58
N GLY A 170 -19.11 -1.84 -13.58
CA GLY A 170 -20.11 -2.06 -12.53
C GLY A 170 -19.95 -3.41 -11.81
N PRO A 171 -20.89 -3.78 -10.92
CA PRO A 171 -20.81 -5.00 -10.10
C PRO A 171 -20.81 -6.30 -10.91
N GLU A 172 -21.36 -6.29 -12.13
CA GLU A 172 -21.50 -7.48 -12.99
C GLU A 172 -20.77 -7.34 -14.33
N GLY A 173 -20.00 -6.27 -14.53
CA GLY A 173 -19.50 -5.89 -15.85
C GLY A 173 -18.03 -5.49 -15.84
N ALA A 174 -17.22 -6.22 -16.60
CA ALA A 174 -15.83 -5.89 -16.88
C ALA A 174 -15.59 -5.92 -18.39
N LEU A 175 -14.88 -4.91 -18.89
CA LEU A 175 -14.43 -4.79 -20.26
C LEU A 175 -12.91 -4.98 -20.30
N PHE A 176 -12.47 -5.99 -21.03
CA PHE A 176 -11.08 -6.17 -21.40
C PHE A 176 -10.90 -5.63 -22.82
N GLN A 177 -9.97 -4.68 -23.01
CA GLN A 177 -9.70 -4.16 -24.36
C GLN A 177 -8.96 -5.17 -25.24
N HIS A 178 -8.25 -6.11 -24.61
CA HIS A 178 -7.41 -7.10 -25.27
C HIS A 178 -7.78 -8.53 -24.82
N SER A 179 -7.10 -9.53 -25.40
CA SER A 179 -7.22 -10.93 -25.00
C SER A 179 -6.86 -11.13 -23.54
N VAL A 180 -7.60 -12.02 -22.86
CA VAL A 180 -7.36 -12.36 -21.46
C VAL A 180 -6.71 -13.73 -21.38
N GLU A 181 -5.54 -13.80 -20.75
CA GLU A 181 -4.86 -15.06 -20.48
C GLU A 181 -5.23 -15.56 -19.08
N VAL A 182 -5.81 -16.76 -19.01
CA VAL A 182 -6.16 -17.41 -17.75
C VAL A 182 -5.77 -18.89 -17.78
N PRO A 183 -5.24 -19.43 -16.66
CA PRO A 183 -4.89 -20.86 -16.59
C PRO A 183 -6.13 -21.76 -16.51
N GLN A 184 -7.23 -21.24 -15.95
CA GLN A 184 -8.49 -21.96 -15.80
C GLN A 184 -9.64 -20.97 -15.82
N LEU A 185 -10.66 -21.26 -16.63
CA LEU A 185 -11.92 -20.54 -16.64
C LEU A 185 -13.01 -21.42 -16.00
N ARG A 186 -13.66 -20.91 -14.95
CA ARG A 186 -14.66 -21.67 -14.18
C ARG A 186 -15.79 -20.74 -13.73
N SER A 187 -17.03 -21.23 -13.78
CA SER A 187 -18.17 -20.55 -13.17
C SER A 187 -18.24 -20.81 -11.65
N GLU A 188 -19.05 -20.01 -10.97
CA GLU A 188 -19.42 -20.28 -9.59
C GLU A 188 -20.22 -21.59 -9.46
N LEU A 189 -20.26 -22.14 -8.24
CA LEU A 189 -21.05 -23.33 -7.93
C LEU A 189 -22.52 -23.11 -8.33
N LEU A 190 -23.08 -24.08 -9.07
CA LEU A 190 -24.48 -24.07 -9.54
C LEU A 190 -24.82 -22.95 -10.54
N LYS A 191 -23.81 -22.26 -11.11
CA LYS A 191 -24.00 -21.31 -12.20
C LYS A 191 -23.38 -21.83 -13.49
N ASP A 192 -24.03 -21.54 -14.61
CA ASP A 192 -23.53 -21.92 -15.93
C ASP A 192 -22.37 -21.00 -16.36
N LEU A 193 -21.36 -21.57 -17.03
CA LEU A 193 -20.31 -20.81 -17.69
C LEU A 193 -20.74 -20.53 -19.14
N ARG A 194 -21.27 -19.35 -19.42
CA ARG A 194 -21.70 -18.94 -20.77
C ARG A 194 -20.62 -18.12 -21.47
N LEU A 195 -20.15 -18.62 -22.61
CA LEU A 195 -19.26 -17.89 -23.51
C LEU A 195 -20.05 -17.53 -24.77
N GLU A 196 -20.38 -16.24 -24.91
CA GLU A 196 -21.21 -15.77 -26.02
C GLU A 196 -20.52 -14.62 -26.76
N CYS A 197 -20.58 -14.67 -28.09
CA CYS A 197 -20.16 -13.56 -28.93
C CYS A 197 -21.27 -13.22 -29.91
N PRO A 198 -22.14 -12.23 -29.60
CA PRO A 198 -23.28 -11.90 -30.46
C PRO A 198 -22.89 -11.22 -31.79
N THR A 199 -21.75 -10.53 -31.83
CA THR A 199 -21.43 -9.61 -32.94
C THR A 199 -20.14 -9.95 -33.70
N ARG A 200 -19.28 -10.82 -33.17
CA ARG A 200 -17.96 -11.11 -33.75
C ARG A 200 -17.63 -12.60 -33.63
N SER A 201 -16.56 -12.94 -32.94
CA SER A 201 -16.08 -14.29 -32.74
C SER A 201 -15.54 -14.48 -31.33
N LEU A 202 -15.68 -15.69 -30.79
CA LEU A 202 -15.02 -16.15 -29.58
C LEU A 202 -13.89 -17.11 -29.99
N SER A 203 -12.64 -16.79 -29.64
CA SER A 203 -11.48 -17.63 -29.92
C SER A 203 -10.82 -18.10 -28.63
N LEU A 204 -10.68 -19.41 -28.45
CA LEU A 204 -9.91 -20.02 -27.37
C LEU A 204 -8.68 -20.70 -27.98
N ASP A 205 -7.49 -20.22 -27.62
CA ASP A 205 -6.21 -20.76 -28.08
C ASP A 205 -5.38 -21.19 -26.87
N ALA A 206 -4.69 -22.32 -26.98
CA ALA A 206 -3.85 -22.85 -25.90
C ALA A 206 -2.70 -23.70 -26.45
N PRO A 207 -1.45 -23.48 -25.97
CA PRO A 207 -0.26 -24.15 -26.51
C PRO A 207 -0.25 -25.66 -26.29
N LYS A 208 -0.94 -26.15 -25.25
CA LYS A 208 -1.08 -27.58 -24.92
C LYS A 208 -2.47 -28.15 -25.26
N GLY A 209 -3.30 -27.37 -25.95
CA GLY A 209 -4.69 -27.72 -26.25
C GLY A 209 -5.70 -27.14 -25.26
N VAL A 210 -6.96 -27.05 -25.70
CA VAL A 210 -8.10 -26.54 -24.92
C VAL A 210 -8.91 -27.73 -24.40
N HIS A 211 -9.07 -27.81 -23.08
CA HIS A 211 -9.87 -28.85 -22.42
C HIS A 211 -11.18 -28.27 -21.90
N LEU A 212 -12.29 -28.60 -22.55
CA LEU A 212 -13.63 -28.25 -22.09
C LEU A 212 -14.22 -29.43 -21.30
N LYS A 213 -14.55 -29.21 -20.02
CA LYS A 213 -15.07 -30.26 -19.14
C LYS A 213 -16.26 -29.74 -18.33
N ALA A 214 -17.41 -30.40 -18.46
CA ALA A 214 -18.55 -30.23 -17.56
C ALA A 214 -18.53 -31.34 -16.51
N LEU A 215 -18.21 -31.01 -15.25
CA LEU A 215 -18.19 -31.98 -14.14
C LEU A 215 -19.61 -32.44 -13.76
N ALA A 216 -20.57 -31.53 -13.88
CA ALA A 216 -21.99 -31.77 -13.70
C ALA A 216 -22.73 -30.90 -14.72
N GLY A 217 -23.73 -31.46 -15.39
CA GLY A 217 -24.46 -30.79 -16.47
C GLY A 217 -24.03 -31.23 -17.88
N ASN A 218 -24.50 -30.51 -18.89
CA ASN A 218 -24.23 -30.73 -20.30
C ASN A 218 -23.32 -29.64 -20.88
N ILE A 219 -22.65 -29.96 -21.99
CA ILE A 219 -22.03 -28.96 -22.87
C ILE A 219 -23.01 -28.75 -24.02
N GLU A 220 -23.50 -27.52 -24.18
CA GLU A 220 -24.38 -27.13 -25.28
C GLU A 220 -23.65 -26.17 -26.21
N ALA A 221 -23.61 -26.51 -27.50
CA ALA A 221 -23.08 -25.66 -28.55
C ALA A 221 -24.17 -25.45 -29.60
N SER A 222 -24.59 -24.20 -29.77
CA SER A 222 -25.60 -23.79 -30.73
C SER A 222 -25.06 -22.70 -31.64
N SER A 223 -25.39 -22.78 -32.93
CA SER A 223 -25.00 -21.81 -33.96
C SER A 223 -26.19 -21.56 -34.87
N ASN A 224 -26.35 -20.31 -35.31
CA ASN A 224 -27.34 -19.95 -36.34
C ASN A 224 -26.90 -20.40 -37.74
N LEU A 225 -25.62 -20.69 -37.92
CA LEU A 225 -25.01 -21.15 -39.16
C LEU A 225 -24.42 -22.55 -38.91
N ASP A 226 -23.39 -22.90 -39.67
CA ASP A 226 -22.73 -24.19 -39.56
C ASP A 226 -21.92 -24.32 -38.26
N VAL A 227 -21.84 -25.55 -37.74
CA VAL A 227 -20.89 -25.96 -36.71
C VAL A 227 -19.86 -26.86 -37.37
N ILE A 228 -18.62 -26.39 -37.46
CA ILE A 228 -17.52 -27.11 -38.12
C ILE A 228 -16.62 -27.71 -37.04
N LEU A 229 -16.57 -29.05 -36.98
CA LEU A 229 -15.61 -29.79 -36.16
C LEU A 229 -14.52 -30.34 -37.08
N GLN A 230 -13.30 -29.77 -37.02
CA GLN A 230 -12.19 -30.15 -37.89
C GLN A 230 -10.94 -30.50 -37.09
N SER A 231 -10.29 -31.59 -37.48
CA SER A 231 -8.95 -31.97 -37.00
C SER A 231 -7.99 -31.98 -38.19
N SER A 232 -6.90 -31.23 -38.11
CA SER A 232 -5.92 -31.10 -39.21
C SER A 232 -4.91 -32.25 -39.28
N VAL A 233 -4.56 -32.85 -38.13
CA VAL A 233 -3.53 -33.91 -38.02
C VAL A 233 -4.06 -35.12 -37.26
N GLY A 234 -4.89 -34.91 -36.23
CA GLY A 234 -5.37 -35.95 -35.32
C GLY A 234 -6.70 -36.58 -35.71
N LEU A 235 -7.20 -37.45 -34.84
CA LEU A 235 -8.53 -38.06 -34.96
C LEU A 235 -9.58 -37.21 -34.25
N LEU A 236 -10.76 -37.07 -34.87
CA LEU A 236 -11.96 -36.61 -34.18
C LEU A 236 -12.65 -37.82 -33.56
N VAL A 237 -12.65 -37.91 -32.23
CA VAL A 237 -13.25 -39.03 -31.48
C VAL A 237 -14.50 -38.53 -30.75
N LEU A 238 -15.64 -39.14 -31.05
CA LEU A 238 -16.90 -38.93 -30.34
C LEU A 238 -17.20 -40.20 -29.52
N ASP A 239 -16.69 -40.25 -28.29
CA ASP A 239 -16.86 -41.40 -27.39
C ASP A 239 -18.10 -41.21 -26.51
N ALA A 240 -19.19 -41.88 -26.86
CA ALA A 240 -20.47 -41.83 -26.15
C ALA A 240 -21.26 -43.12 -26.36
N GLU A 241 -22.16 -43.45 -25.43
CA GLU A 241 -23.10 -44.58 -25.57
C GLU A 241 -24.01 -44.40 -26.79
N THR A 242 -24.38 -43.17 -27.13
CA THR A 242 -25.24 -42.89 -28.28
C THR A 242 -24.88 -41.54 -28.91
N VAL A 243 -24.60 -41.55 -30.21
CA VAL A 243 -24.50 -40.35 -31.05
C VAL A 243 -25.75 -40.27 -31.91
N ARG A 244 -26.50 -39.17 -31.82
CA ARG A 244 -27.75 -38.97 -32.57
C ARG A 244 -27.64 -37.83 -33.57
N MET A 245 -28.11 -38.06 -34.78
CA MET A 245 -28.29 -37.04 -35.81
C MET A 245 -29.77 -37.05 -36.24
N PRO A 246 -30.67 -36.45 -35.46
CA PRO A 246 -32.11 -36.69 -35.55
C PRO A 246 -32.78 -36.13 -36.81
N SER A 247 -32.17 -35.12 -37.43
CA SER A 247 -32.75 -34.38 -38.56
C SER A 247 -31.90 -34.50 -39.82
N LEU A 248 -31.24 -35.65 -40.01
CA LEU A 248 -30.60 -35.94 -41.29
C LEU A 248 -31.71 -36.03 -42.36
N PRO A 249 -31.60 -35.28 -43.48
CA PRO A 249 -32.55 -35.39 -44.56
C PRO A 249 -32.54 -36.83 -45.10
N LEU A 250 -33.67 -37.51 -45.00
CA LEU A 250 -33.83 -38.84 -45.58
C LEU A 250 -34.02 -38.69 -47.08
N SER A 251 -33.23 -39.42 -47.86
CA SER A 251 -33.43 -39.53 -49.31
C SER A 251 -34.81 -40.16 -49.57
N GLY A 252 -35.70 -39.42 -50.23
CA GLY A 252 -36.95 -39.95 -50.75
C GLY A 252 -36.70 -40.80 -52.01
N GLY A 253 -37.59 -41.75 -52.31
CA GLY A 253 -37.53 -42.54 -53.54
C GLY A 253 -37.41 -41.63 -54.77
N GLY A 254 -36.43 -41.91 -55.64
CA GLY A 254 -35.95 -40.97 -56.65
C GLY A 254 -37.03 -40.46 -57.59
N VAL A 255 -37.00 -39.16 -57.87
CA VAL A 255 -37.71 -38.56 -59.01
C VAL A 255 -37.01 -39.02 -60.28
N SER A 256 -37.76 -39.53 -61.26
CA SER A 256 -37.23 -39.90 -62.58
C SER A 256 -36.60 -38.67 -63.25
N GLY A 257 -35.26 -38.60 -63.27
CA GLY A 257 -34.47 -37.47 -63.76
C GLY A 257 -32.97 -37.70 -63.58
N ASN A 258 -32.14 -36.89 -64.27
CA ASN A 258 -30.68 -37.07 -64.36
C ASN A 258 -30.01 -37.04 -62.97
N THR A 259 -29.64 -38.21 -62.41
CA THR A 259 -29.03 -38.39 -61.08
C THR A 259 -27.52 -38.10 -61.04
N GLN A 260 -26.99 -37.37 -62.02
CA GLN A 260 -25.58 -37.01 -62.04
C GLN A 260 -25.26 -36.07 -60.85
N ASN A 261 -24.42 -36.55 -59.94
CA ASN A 261 -23.94 -35.91 -58.69
C ASN A 261 -24.86 -35.97 -57.45
N LEU A 262 -25.85 -36.85 -57.41
CA LEU A 262 -26.55 -37.17 -56.16
C LEU A 262 -25.86 -38.33 -55.45
N TYR A 263 -25.63 -38.18 -54.15
CA TYR A 263 -25.00 -39.19 -53.30
C TYR A 263 -25.87 -39.44 -52.06
N GLU A 264 -25.93 -40.69 -51.63
CA GLU A 264 -26.50 -41.08 -50.35
C GLU A 264 -25.38 -41.41 -49.35
N VAL A 265 -25.60 -41.07 -48.08
CA VAL A 265 -24.68 -41.40 -46.99
C VAL A 265 -25.22 -42.62 -46.28
N CYS A 266 -24.48 -43.72 -46.34
CA CYS A 266 -24.87 -45.00 -45.78
C CYS A 266 -24.18 -45.24 -44.45
N VAL A 267 -24.92 -45.80 -43.49
CA VAL A 267 -24.42 -46.11 -42.14
C VAL A 267 -24.42 -47.63 -41.95
N CYS A 268 -23.25 -48.25 -41.86
CA CYS A 268 -23.14 -49.68 -41.58
C CYS A 268 -23.50 -50.00 -40.11
N PRO A 269 -23.95 -51.22 -39.78
CA PRO A 269 -24.08 -51.68 -38.40
C PRO A 269 -22.76 -51.61 -37.59
N SER A 270 -21.62 -51.61 -38.29
CA SER A 270 -20.28 -51.41 -37.73
C SER A 270 -19.97 -49.94 -37.34
N GLY A 271 -20.87 -48.99 -37.64
CA GLY A 271 -20.67 -47.56 -37.42
C GLY A 271 -19.85 -46.86 -38.50
N LYS A 272 -19.37 -47.58 -39.53
CA LYS A 272 -18.73 -46.96 -40.70
C LYS A 272 -19.74 -46.16 -41.51
N LEU A 273 -19.37 -44.93 -41.86
CA LEU A 273 -20.10 -44.06 -42.77
C LEU A 273 -19.40 -44.07 -44.12
N PHE A 274 -20.14 -44.30 -45.20
CA PHE A 274 -19.61 -44.22 -46.57
C PHE A 274 -20.57 -43.51 -47.51
N LEU A 275 -20.02 -42.97 -48.59
CA LEU A 275 -20.76 -42.28 -49.63
C LEU A 275 -21.08 -43.27 -50.75
N SER A 276 -22.36 -43.43 -51.10
CA SER A 276 -22.78 -44.21 -52.27
C SER A 276 -23.44 -43.32 -53.32
N LYS A 277 -23.38 -43.72 -54.59
CA LYS A 277 -24.05 -42.98 -55.68
C LYS A 277 -25.55 -43.20 -55.58
N ALA A 278 -26.34 -42.13 -55.48
CA ALA A 278 -27.78 -42.25 -55.33
C ALA A 278 -28.43 -42.76 -56.62
N GLU A 279 -29.29 -43.77 -56.50
CA GLU A 279 -30.09 -44.33 -57.59
C GLU A 279 -31.60 -44.34 -57.20
N VAL A 280 -32.46 -44.87 -58.07
CA VAL A 280 -33.93 -44.93 -57.82
C VAL A 280 -34.25 -45.72 -56.55
N ILE A 281 -33.39 -46.69 -56.23
CA ILE A 281 -33.44 -47.52 -55.02
C ILE A 281 -32.16 -47.24 -54.23
N SER A 282 -32.23 -47.29 -52.90
CA SER A 282 -31.03 -47.11 -52.07
C SER A 282 -30.01 -48.21 -52.38
N THR A 283 -28.80 -47.79 -52.72
CA THR A 283 -27.64 -48.64 -53.01
C THR A 283 -26.83 -48.94 -51.75
N CYS A 284 -27.26 -48.46 -50.58
CA CYS A 284 -26.59 -48.73 -49.29
C CYS A 284 -26.48 -50.21 -48.95
N SER A 285 -27.30 -51.08 -49.56
CA SER A 285 -27.25 -52.54 -49.38
C SER A 285 -26.34 -53.28 -50.36
N GLU A 286 -25.87 -52.63 -51.43
CA GLU A 286 -25.11 -53.31 -52.49
C GLU A 286 -23.59 -53.30 -52.26
N ASN A 287 -23.08 -52.40 -51.43
CA ASN A 287 -21.64 -52.32 -51.13
C ASN A 287 -21.23 -53.25 -49.99
N GLN A 288 -20.40 -54.25 -50.32
CA GLN A 288 -19.82 -55.27 -49.43
C GLN A 288 -18.77 -54.75 -48.41
N GLU A 289 -18.60 -53.43 -48.29
CA GLU A 289 -17.67 -52.82 -47.31
C GLU A 289 -18.36 -52.40 -46.00
N CYS A 290 -19.65 -52.73 -45.85
CA CYS A 290 -20.25 -53.08 -44.57
C CYS A 290 -20.04 -54.58 -44.28
#